data_AF-R1D8T3-F1
#
_entry.id   AF-R1D8T3-F1
#
_cell.length_a   1.000
_cell.length_b   1.000
_cell.length_c   1.000
_cell.angle_alpha   90.00
_cell.angle_beta   90.00
_cell.angle_gamma   90.00
#
_symmetry.space_group_name_H-M   'P 1'
#
loop_
_entity.id
_entity.type
_entity.pdbx_description
1 polymer ?
#
loop_
_entity_poly.entity_id
_entity_poly.type
_entity_poly.pdbx_seq_one_letter_code
_entity_poly.pdbx_strand_id
1 'polypeptide(L)' 'FLAEEDLPDPSRRPIVEHMVMVHQMVRTQSEEFLQQLKRYNYVTPKNYLDFISNYRSVLKEERRKIDGSIQRLDGGLSKL' A
#
# COMPACT_ATOMS: atom_id res chain seq x y z
N PHE A 1 2.67 11.76 -5.61
CA PHE A 1 1.88 10.63 -5.05
C PHE A 1 2.64 9.80 -4.02
N LEU A 2 3.56 8.88 -4.36
CA LEU A 2 4.41 8.20 -3.37
C LEU A 2 5.67 8.99 -3.00
N ALA A 3 6.13 9.87 -3.90
CA ALA A 3 7.28 10.73 -3.65
C ALA A 3 7.08 11.65 -2.43
N GLU A 4 5.84 12.05 -2.17
CA GLU A 4 5.43 12.89 -1.03
C GLU A 4 5.34 12.12 0.29
N GLU A 5 5.33 10.79 0.26
CA GLU A 5 5.26 9.98 1.48
C GLU A 5 6.63 9.92 2.15
N ASP A 6 6.63 10.02 3.47
CA ASP A 6 7.80 9.89 4.31
C ASP A 6 8.21 8.41 4.43
N LEU A 7 8.80 7.86 3.38
CA LEU A 7 9.32 6.50 3.32
C LEU A 7 10.83 6.51 3.58
N PRO A 8 11.37 5.54 4.35
CA PRO A 8 12.81 5.38 4.51
C PRO A 8 13.50 5.25 3.16
N ASP A 9 14.58 6.00 2.95
CA ASP A 9 15.35 6.01 1.71
C ASP A 9 15.75 4.62 1.16
N PRO A 10 16.25 3.66 1.97
CA PRO A 10 16.59 2.33 1.45
C PRO A 10 15.37 1.55 0.94
N SER A 11 14.18 1.82 1.48
CA SER A 11 12.95 1.09 1.15
C SER A 11 12.12 1.77 0.06
N ARG A 12 12.33 3.07 -0.19
CA ARG A 12 11.52 3.87 -1.12
C ARG A 12 11.51 3.28 -2.53
N ARG A 13 12.69 3.01 -3.09
CA ARG A 13 12.80 2.44 -4.44
C ARG A 13 12.16 1.04 -4.54
N PRO A 14 12.46 0.08 -3.65
CA PRO A 14 11.78 -1.22 -3.62
C PRO A 14 10.25 -1.12 -3.54
N ILE A 15 9.71 -0.20 -2.73
CA ILE A 15 8.26 -0.01 -2.61
C ILE A 15 7.65 0.45 -3.94
N VAL A 16 8.27 1.42 -4.60
CA VAL A 16 7.80 1.92 -5.91
C VAL A 16 7.84 0.82 -6.96
N GLU A 17 8.95 0.09 -7.06
CA GLU A 17 9.11 -1.04 -7.99
C GLU A 17 8.06 -2.13 -7.71
N HIS A 18 7.80 -2.44 -6.44
CA HIS A 18 6.79 -3.42 -6.05
C HIS A 18 5.38 -3.00 -6.46
N MET A 19 5.01 -1.72 -6.29
CA MET A 19 3.69 -1.24 -6.70
C MET A 19 3.47 -1.37 -8.21
N VAL A 20 4.49 -1.04 -9.00
CA VAL A 20 4.45 -1.23 -10.46
C VAL A 20 4.29 -2.71 -10.79
N MET A 21 5.09 -3.58 -10.16
CA MET A 21 5.04 -5.02 -10.36
C MET A 21 3.64 -5.59 -10.08
N VAL A 22 3.03 -5.23 -8.94
CA VAL A 22 1.68 -5.70 -8.58
C VAL A 22 0.65 -5.23 -9.59
N HIS A 23 0.71 -3.98 -10.05
CA HIS A 23 -0.24 -3.48 -11.05
C HIS A 23 -0.15 -4.26 -12.37
N GLN A 24 1.07 -4.57 -12.83
CA GLN A 24 1.27 -5.38 -14.02
C GLN A 24 0.80 -6.83 -13.82
N MET A 25 1.06 -7.41 -12.65
CA MET A 25 0.59 -8.76 -12.32
C MET A 25 -0.95 -8.82 -12.37
N VAL A 26 -1.65 -7.83 -11.82
CA VAL A 26 -3.12 -7.79 -11.87
C VAL A 26 -3.63 -7.69 -13.31
N ARG A 27 -2.92 -6.99 -14.21
CA ARG A 27 -3.26 -6.98 -15.64
C ARG A 27 -3.18 -8.38 -16.23
N THR A 28 -2.08 -9.11 -16.03
CA THR A 28 -1.94 -10.50 -16.52
C THR A 28 -3.00 -11.42 -15.93
N GLN A 29 -3.24 -11.33 -14.62
CA GLN A 29 -4.26 -12.12 -13.93
C GLN A 29 -5.68 -11.83 -14.41
N SER A 30 -5.95 -10.61 -14.87
CA SER A 30 -7.25 -10.25 -15.46
C SER A 30 -7.50 -10.94 -16.81
N GLU A 31 -6.44 -11.16 -17.59
CA GLU A 31 -6.51 -11.94 -18.83
C GLU A 31 -6.80 -13.43 -18.53
N GLU A 32 -6.15 -14.00 -17.51
CA GLU A 32 -6.41 -15.36 -17.04
C GLU A 32 -7.85 -15.52 -16.52
N PHE A 33 -8.33 -14.54 -15.75
CA PHE A 33 -9.69 -14.51 -15.23
C PHE A 33 -10.74 -14.50 -16.35
N LEU A 34 -10.50 -13.74 -17.41
CA LEU A 34 -11.34 -13.76 -18.61
C LEU A 34 -11.33 -15.14 -19.27
N GLN A 35 -10.17 -15.80 -19.38
CA GLN A 35 -10.09 -17.12 -20.01
C GLN A 35 -10.86 -18.18 -19.23
N GLN A 36 -10.69 -18.20 -17.90
CA GLN A 36 -11.24 -19.22 -17.01
C GLN A 36 -12.74 -19.01 -16.73
N LEU A 37 -13.13 -17.77 -16.42
CA LEU A 37 -14.47 -17.47 -15.90
C LEU A 37 -15.32 -16.66 -16.88
N LYS A 38 -14.78 -16.30 -18.06
CA LYS A 38 -15.46 -15.52 -19.10
C LYS A 38 -15.97 -14.17 -18.59
N ARG A 39 -15.29 -13.59 -17.60
CA ARG A 39 -15.65 -12.31 -16.98
C ARG A 39 -14.53 -11.29 -17.22
N TYR A 40 -14.91 -10.09 -17.64
CA TYR A 40 -13.98 -8.98 -17.81
C TYR A 40 -13.79 -8.22 -16.49
N ASN A 41 -12.54 -7.96 -16.13
CA ASN A 41 -12.13 -7.02 -15.11
C ASN A 41 -11.02 -6.12 -15.69
N TYR A 42 -11.38 -4.89 -16.02
CA TYR A 42 -10.47 -3.97 -16.70
C TYR A 42 -9.50 -3.32 -15.71
N VAL A 43 -8.21 -3.43 -16.01
CA VAL A 43 -7.14 -2.77 -15.26
C VAL A 43 -6.79 -1.45 -15.96
N THR A 44 -7.14 -0.34 -15.32
CA THR A 44 -6.94 1.01 -15.86
C THR A 44 -5.90 1.80 -15.07
N PRO A 45 -5.31 2.87 -15.65
CA PRO A 45 -4.45 3.78 -14.90
C PRO A 45 -5.13 4.39 -13.67
N LYS A 46 -6.44 4.60 -13.72
CA LYS A 46 -7.23 5.05 -12.56
C LYS A 46 -7.13 4.05 -11.40
N ASN A 47 -7.25 2.75 -11.67
CA ASN A 47 -7.13 1.74 -10.62
C ASN A 47 -5.75 1.77 -9.97
N TYR A 48 -4.69 2.09 -10.71
CA TYR A 48 -3.35 2.25 -10.14
C TYR A 48 -3.25 3.45 -9.21
N LEU A 49 -3.83 4.59 -9.59
CA LEU A 49 -3.87 5.78 -8.74
C LEU A 49 -4.70 5.52 -7.47
N ASP A 50 -5.84 4.86 -7.60
CA ASP A 50 -6.68 4.48 -6.46
C ASP A 50 -5.94 3.49 -5.54
N PHE A 51 -5.16 2.55 -6.09
CA PHE A 51 -4.30 1.64 -5.33
C PHE A 51 -3.22 2.40 -4.53
N ILE A 52 -2.50 3.32 -5.17
CA ILE A 52 -1.52 4.17 -4.48
C ILE A 52 -2.19 4.98 -3.37
N SER A 53 -3.34 5.59 -3.65
CA SER A 53 -4.10 6.36 -2.65
C SER A 53 -4.51 5.50 -1.46
N ASN A 54 -4.94 4.26 -1.70
CA ASN A 54 -5.29 3.34 -0.64
C ASN A 54 -4.07 2.97 0.22
N TYR A 55 -2.93 2.67 -0.40
CA TYR A 55 -1.69 2.39 0.33
C TYR A 55 -1.31 3.54 1.27
N ARG A 56 -1.39 4.79 0.81
CA ARG A 56 -1.10 5.98 1.63
C ARG A 56 -2.02 6.07 2.84
N SER A 57 -3.32 5.85 2.64
CA SER A 57 -4.31 5.87 3.72
C SER A 57 -4.01 4.81 4.78
N VAL A 58 -3.73 3.58 4.36
CA VAL A 58 -3.39 2.48 5.27
C VAL A 58 -2.07 2.76 5.99
N LEU A 59 -1.04 3.20 5.28
CA LEU A 59 0.26 3.55 5.88
C LEU A 59 0.10 4.60 6.99
N LYS A 60 -0.69 5.65 6.74
CA LYS A 60 -0.98 6.70 7.72
C LYS A 60 -1.74 6.15 8.93
N GLU A 61 -2.69 5.24 8.72
CA GLU A 61 -3.45 4.61 9.79
C GLU A 61 -2.57 3.72 10.67
N GLU A 62 -1.75 2.87 10.07
CA GLU A 62 -0.87 1.97 10.80
C GLU A 62 0.20 2.73 11.61
N ARG A 63 0.76 3.82 11.05
CA ARG A 63 1.65 4.71 11.80
C ARG A 63 0.99 5.28 13.05
N ARG A 64 -0.23 5.81 12.93
CA ARG A 64 -0.98 6.31 14.10
C ARG A 64 -1.22 5.23 15.15
N LYS A 65 -1.50 3.99 14.74
CA LYS A 65 -1.69 2.86 15.67
C LYS A 65 -0.40 2.53 16.42
N ILE A 66 0.74 2.53 15.72
CA ILE A 66 2.06 2.31 16.32
C ILE A 66 2.41 3.44 17.28
N ASP A 67 2.27 4.70 16.87
CA ASP A 67 2.55 5.88 17.71
C ASP A 67 1.70 5.87 18.98
N GLY A 68 0.40 5.59 18.85
CA GLY A 68 -0.48 5.45 20.01
C GLY A 68 -0.09 4.29 20.93
N SER A 69 0.52 3.23 20.40
CA SER A 69 1.01 2.11 21.21
C SER A 69 2.30 2.46 21.95
N ILE A 70 3.20 3.20 21.30
CA ILE A 70 4.42 3.75 21.92
C ILE A 70 4.04 4.68 23.07
N GLN A 71 3.11 5.62 22.86
CA GLN A 71 2.66 6.55 23.90
C GLN A 71 2.03 5.83 25.11
N ARG A 72 1.23 4.79 24.86
CA ARG A 72 0.65 3.98 25.95
C ARG A 72 1.73 3.27 26.77
N LEU A 73 2.75 2.72 26.12
CA LEU A 73 3.86 2.06 26.80
C LEU A 73 4.66 3.06 27.63
N ASP A 74 5.04 4.19 27.05
CA ASP A 74 5.81 5.25 27.72
C ASP A 74 5.08 5.82 28.95
N GLY A 75 3.78 6.10 28.81
CA GLY A 75 2.93 6.53 29.92
C GLY A 75 2.72 5.47 31.00
N GLY A 76 2.87 4.18 30.66
CA GLY A 76 2.87 3.08 31.63
C GLY A 76 4.20 2.99 32.39
N LEU A 77 5.33 3.10 31.68
CA LEU A 77 6.67 3.08 32.27
C LEU A 77 6.91 4.29 33.19
N SER A 78 6.42 5.47 32.81
CA SER A 78 6.58 6.70 33.61
C SER A 78 5.84 6.69 34.95
N LYS A 79 4.90 5.76 35.15
CA LYS A 79 4.11 5.62 36.40
C LYS A 79 4.65 4.54 37.34
N LEU A 80 5.69 3.80 36.93
CA LEU A 80 6.44 2.85 37.73
C LEU A 80 7.63 3.55 38.39
#